data_AF-A0A2E0X7I1-F1
#
_entry.id   AF-A0A2E0X7I1-F1
#
_cell.length_a   1.000
_cell.length_b   1.000
_cell.length_c   1.000
_cell.angle_alpha   90.00
_cell.angle_beta   90.00
_cell.angle_gamma   90.00
#
_symmetry.space_group_name_H-M   'P 1'
#
loop_
_entity.id
_entity.type
_entity.pdbx_description
1 polymer ?
#
loop_
_entity_poly.entity_id
_entity_poly.type
_entity_poly.pdbx_seq_one_letter_code
_entity_poly.pdbx_strand_id
1 'polypeptide(L)'
;MPTSMKDRVSQLTPRQREVVRLVSLGCTMDEAAAILKLSPSTVDNHRARAMKILGADKAAIVTRLAIKHRISPLGDQLTTAEKRKSGRKQDGWN
;
A
#
# COMPACT_ATOMS: atom_id res chain seq x y z
N MET A 1 15.59 1.71 19.50
CA MET A 1 14.53 0.97 18.78
C MET A 1 13.28 1.84 18.76
N PRO A 2 12.50 1.91 17.66
CA PRO A 2 11.24 2.65 17.66
C PRO A 2 10.34 2.09 18.77
N THR A 3 9.98 2.93 19.73
CA THR A 3 9.25 2.57 20.95
C THR A 3 7.74 2.48 20.72
N SER A 4 7.23 3.07 19.63
CA SER A 4 5.83 2.98 19.23
C SER A 4 5.64 2.60 17.75
N MET A 5 4.51 1.97 17.44
CA MET A 5 4.10 1.72 16.06
C MET A 5 3.91 3.03 15.27
N LYS A 6 3.54 4.12 15.95
CA LYS A 6 3.45 5.45 15.31
C LYS A 6 4.80 5.90 14.73
N ASP A 7 5.90 5.62 15.43
CA ASP A 7 7.25 5.97 14.97
C ASP A 7 7.65 5.14 13.75
N ARG A 8 7.28 3.86 13.72
CA ARG A 8 7.49 2.99 12.55
C ARG A 8 6.74 3.52 11.33
N VAL A 9 5.50 3.98 11.49
CA VAL A 9 4.74 4.61 10.40
C VAL A 9 5.38 5.92 9.94
N SER A 10 5.96 6.71 10.85
CA SER A 10 6.70 7.93 10.52
C SER A 10 8.02 7.65 9.79
N GLN A 11 8.62 6.46 9.95
CA GLN A 11 9.82 6.04 9.23
C GLN A 11 9.55 5.63 7.78
N LEU A 12 8.28 5.42 7.40
CA LEU A 12 7.94 5.11 6.02
C LEU A 12 8.20 6.33 5.13
N THR A 13 8.94 6.11 4.05
CA THR A 13 9.11 7.13 3.01
C THR A 13 7.78 7.39 2.30
N PRO A 14 7.61 8.54 1.61
CA PRO A 14 6.39 8.85 0.86
C PRO A 14 5.99 7.72 -0.11
N ARG A 15 6.95 7.18 -0.86
CA ARG A 15 6.70 6.06 -1.79
C ARG A 15 6.29 4.77 -1.08
N GLN A 16 6.91 4.46 0.06
CA GLN A 16 6.51 3.29 0.85
C GLN A 16 5.09 3.43 1.37
N ARG A 17 4.70 4.64 1.79
CA ARG A 17 3.35 4.94 2.25
C ARG A 17 2.31 4.79 1.14
N GLU A 18 2.61 5.27 -0.06
CA GLU A 18 1.77 5.08 -1.24
C GLU A 18 1.58 3.59 -1.57
N VAL A 19 2.65 2.81 -1.56
CA VAL A 19 2.57 1.36 -1.80
C VAL A 19 1.74 0.66 -0.72
N VAL A 20 1.94 0.98 0.55
CA VAL A 20 1.13 0.43 1.66
C VAL A 20 -0.35 0.79 1.49
N ARG A 21 -0.67 2.02 1.07
CA ARG A 21 -2.04 2.44 0.76
C ARG A 21 -2.65 1.59 -0.36
N LEU A 22 -1.98 1.44 -1.49
CA LEU A 22 -2.48 0.66 -2.63
C LEU A 22 -2.65 -0.83 -2.27
N VAL A 23 -1.71 -1.41 -1.52
CA VAL A 23 -1.84 -2.77 -0.98
C VAL A 23 -3.05 -2.89 -0.05
N SER A 24 -3.30 -1.89 0.79
CA SER A 24 -4.47 -1.88 1.68
C SER A 24 -5.80 -1.76 0.94
N LEU A 25 -5.80 -1.16 -0.26
CA LEU A 25 -6.93 -1.11 -1.19
C LEU A 25 -7.06 -2.40 -2.04
N GLY A 26 -6.22 -3.40 -1.79
CA GLY A 26 -6.23 -4.68 -2.47
C GLY A 26 -5.57 -4.65 -3.86
N CYS A 27 -4.77 -3.63 -4.18
CA CYS A 27 -4.07 -3.58 -5.46
C CYS A 27 -3.01 -4.69 -5.59
N THR A 28 -2.93 -5.30 -6.77
CA THR A 28 -1.81 -6.16 -7.12
C THR A 28 -0.54 -5.31 -7.35
N MET A 29 0.62 -5.96 -7.42
CA MET A 29 1.88 -5.23 -7.64
C MET A 29 1.91 -4.57 -9.02
N ASP A 30 1.31 -5.21 -10.03
CA ASP A 30 1.20 -4.66 -11.38
C ASP A 30 0.25 -3.45 -11.44
N GLU A 31 -0.89 -3.52 -10.74
CA GLU A 31 -1.82 -2.40 -10.63
C GLU A 31 -1.18 -1.21 -9.92
N ALA A 32 -0.50 -1.46 -8.81
CA ALA A 32 0.19 -0.43 -8.05
C ALA A 32 1.35 0.18 -8.86
N ALA A 33 2.07 -0.64 -9.62
CA ALA A 33 3.11 -0.20 -10.54
C ALA A 33 2.55 0.72 -11.63
N ALA A 34 1.43 0.35 -12.24
CA ALA A 34 0.75 1.17 -13.23
C ALA A 34 0.24 2.51 -12.65
N ILE A 35 -0.31 2.49 -11.43
CA ILE A 35 -0.77 3.70 -10.72
C ILE A 35 0.40 4.66 -10.44
N LEU A 36 1.50 4.12 -9.89
CA LEU A 36 2.67 4.90 -9.45
C LEU A 36 3.65 5.22 -10.58
N LYS A 37 3.43 4.67 -11.78
CA LYS A 37 4.35 4.74 -12.94
C LYS A 37 5.74 4.19 -12.60
N LEU A 38 5.77 3.04 -11.94
CA LEU A 38 7.00 2.33 -11.55
C LEU A 38 7.00 0.93 -12.18
N SER A 39 8.12 0.22 -12.09
CA SER A 39 8.14 -1.22 -12.40
C SER A 39 7.54 -2.03 -11.25
N PRO A 40 6.91 -3.19 -11.52
CA PRO A 40 6.42 -4.11 -10.47
C PRO A 40 7.52 -4.50 -9.47
N SER A 41 8.74 -4.72 -9.94
CA SER A 41 9.92 -4.99 -9.10
C SER A 41 10.29 -3.83 -8.18
N THR A 42 10.11 -2.58 -8.62
CA THR A 42 10.36 -1.40 -7.78
C THR A 42 9.29 -1.27 -6.70
N VAL A 43 8.02 -1.53 -7.04
CA VAL A 43 6.92 -1.56 -6.08
C VAL A 43 7.13 -2.66 -5.04
N ASP A 44 7.55 -3.85 -5.47
CA ASP A 44 7.83 -4.96 -4.55
C ASP A 44 8.99 -4.62 -3.59
N ASN A 45 10.06 -4.00 -4.09
CA ASN A 45 11.14 -3.50 -3.25
C ASN A 45 10.67 -2.47 -2.21
N HIS A 46 9.80 -1.53 -2.61
CA HIS A 46 9.21 -0.58 -1.67
C HIS A 46 8.31 -1.27 -0.65
N ARG A 47 7.48 -2.23 -1.08
CA ARG A 47 6.61 -3.03 -0.22
C ARG A 47 7.42 -3.81 0.81
N ALA A 48 8.46 -4.54 0.39
CA ALA A 48 9.30 -5.35 1.27
C ALA A 48 9.98 -4.48 2.35
N ARG A 49 10.51 -3.30 1.96
CA ARG A 49 11.08 -2.34 2.91
C ARG A 49 10.03 -1.79 3.87
N ALA A 50 8.84 -1.42 3.38
CA ALA A 50 7.75 -0.93 4.21
C ALA A 50 7.27 -1.99 5.21
N MET A 51 7.13 -3.23 4.75
CA MET A 51 6.77 -4.39 5.58
C MET A 51 7.79 -4.66 6.68
N LYS A 52 9.09 -4.57 6.37
CA LYS A 52 10.17 -4.67 7.36
C LYS A 52 10.08 -3.58 8.44
N ILE A 53 9.81 -2.33 8.05
CA ILE A 53 9.64 -1.20 8.98
C ILE A 53 8.41 -1.42 9.87
N LEU A 54 7.29 -1.82 9.29
CA LEU A 54 6.03 -2.08 10.00
C LEU A 54 6.07 -3.37 10.84
N GLY A 55 7.02 -4.26 10.61
CA GLY A 55 7.06 -5.59 11.22
C GLY A 55 5.94 -6.49 10.72
N ALA A 56 5.52 -6.33 9.47
CA ALA A 56 4.49 -7.14 8.83
C ALA A 56 5.12 -8.16 7.88
N ASP A 57 4.61 -9.38 7.88
CA ASP A 57 5.03 -10.50 7.03
C ASP A 57 3.99 -10.82 5.94
N LYS A 58 2.74 -10.38 6.12
CA LYS A 58 1.62 -10.65 5.20
C LYS A 58 0.89 -9.37 4.79
N ALA A 59 0.35 -9.38 3.57
CA ALA A 59 -0.44 -8.27 3.03
C ALA A 59 -1.65 -7.93 3.92
N ALA A 60 -2.37 -8.93 4.45
CA ALA A 60 -3.48 -8.71 5.38
C ALA A 60 -3.08 -7.96 6.67
N ILE A 61 -1.87 -8.22 7.18
CA ILE A 61 -1.34 -7.51 8.35
C ILE A 61 -0.99 -6.07 7.98
N VAL A 62 -0.42 -5.84 6.78
CA VAL A 62 -0.18 -4.49 6.25
C VAL A 62 -1.49 -3.72 6.13
N THR A 63 -2.55 -4.31 5.56
CA THR A 63 -3.87 -3.68 5.44
C THR A 63 -4.43 -3.28 6.80
N ARG A 64 -4.39 -4.19 7.78
CA ARG A 64 -4.85 -3.92 9.14
C ARG A 64 -4.07 -2.78 9.80
N LEU A 65 -2.74 -2.77 9.63
CA LEU A 65 -1.88 -1.70 10.17
C LEU A 65 -2.12 -0.37 9.45
N ALA A 66 -2.32 -0.39 8.14
CA ALA A 66 -2.58 0.81 7.34
C ALA A 66 -3.85 1.54 7.81
N ILE A 67 -4.92 0.79 8.07
CA ILE A 67 -6.18 1.32 8.60
C ILE A 67 -6.00 1.80 10.04
N LYS A 68 -5.44 0.95 10.92
CA LYS A 68 -5.27 1.26 12.35
C LYS A 68 -4.44 2.52 12.60
N HIS A 69 -3.43 2.76 11.76
CA HIS A 69 -2.53 3.90 11.89
C HIS A 69 -2.85 5.05 10.93
N ARG A 70 -4.02 5.02 10.27
CA ARG A 70 -4.51 6.06 9.35
C ARG A 70 -3.53 6.38 8.21
N ILE A 71 -2.80 5.37 7.73
CA ILE A 71 -2.06 5.44 6.47
C ILE A 71 -3.06 5.48 5.30
N SER A 72 -4.12 4.69 5.41
CA SER A 72 -5.28 4.69 4.53
C SER A 72 -6.53 4.92 5.38
N PRO A 73 -7.37 5.93 5.07
CA PRO A 73 -8.67 6.10 5.70
C PRO A 73 -9.58 4.87 5.53
N LEU A 74 -10.52 4.66 6.45
CA LEU A 74 -11.51 3.58 6.32
C LEU A 74 -12.39 3.69 5.06
N GLY A 75 -12.58 4.90 4.54
CA GLY A 75 -13.29 5.17 3.28
C GLY A 75 -12.37 5.44 2.10
N ASP A 76 -11.08 5.09 2.19
CA ASP A 76 -10.15 5.30 1.09
C ASP A 76 -10.54 4.44 -0.11
N GLN A 77 -10.48 5.04 -1.28
CA GLN A 77 -10.81 4.41 -2.54
C GLN A 77 -9.84 4.90 -3.61
N LEU A 78 -9.59 4.03 -4.59
CA LEU A 78 -8.88 4.45 -5.79
C LEU A 78 -9.69 5.55 -6.50
N THR A 79 -9.02 6.64 -6.82
CA THR A 79 -9.57 7.71 -7.66
C THR A 79 -9.89 7.16 -9.05
N THR A 80 -10.77 7.84 -9.80
CA THR A 80 -11.11 7.45 -11.17
C THR A 80 -9.87 7.35 -12.08
N ALA A 81 -8.87 8.21 -11.86
CA ALA A 81 -7.60 8.16 -12.57
C ALA A 81 -6.77 6.93 -12.20
N GLU A 82 -6.69 6.57 -10.92
CA GLU A 82 -6.00 5.37 -10.45
C GLU A 82 -6.69 4.09 -10.95
N LYS A 83 -8.03 4.03 -10.91
CA LYS A 83 -8.81 2.93 -11.48
C LYS A 83 -8.50 2.74 -12.96
N ARG A 84 -8.52 3.82 -13.75
CA ARG A 84 -8.17 3.78 -15.19
C ARG A 84 -6.73 3.29 -15.42
N LYS A 85 -5.77 3.73 -14.61
CA LYS A 85 -4.36 3.32 -14.73
C LYS A 85 -4.12 1.88 -14.33
N SER A 86 -4.80 1.41 -13.28
CA SER A 86 -4.68 0.02 -12.80
C SER A 86 -5.21 -1.01 -13.81
N GLY A 87 -6.04 -0.58 -14.77
CA GLY A 87 -6.63 -1.50 -15.74
C GLY A 87 -7.67 -2.44 -15.11
N ARG A 88 -8.11 -2.19 -13.87
CA ARG A 88 -9.20 -2.92 -13.22
C ARG A 88 -10.46 -2.85 -14.06
N LYS A 89 -10.70 -3.92 -14.83
CA LYS A 89 -11.87 -4.07 -15.69
C LYS A 89 -12.96 -4.95 -15.07
N GLN A 90 -12.67 -5.63 -13.97
CA GLN A 90 -13.63 -6.39 -13.16
C GLN A 90 -12.93 -6.75 -11.84
N ASP A 91 -13.26 -6.06 -10.77
CA ASP A 91 -13.04 -6.62 -9.43
C ASP A 91 -14.28 -7.48 -9.19
N GLY A 92 -14.14 -8.80 -9.09
CA GLY A 92 -15.22 -9.76 -8.81
C GLY A 92 -15.81 -9.64 -7.40
N TRP A 93 -16.01 -8.40 -6.95
CA TRP A 93 -16.70 -8.02 -5.72
C TRP A 93 -17.84 -7.03 -6.00
N ASN A 94 -18.42 -7.06 -7.19
CA ASN A 94 -19.69 -6.42 -7.49
C ASN A 94 -20.60 -7.38 -8.27
#